data_AF-A0A395ILG8-F1
#
_entry.id   AF-A0A395ILG8-F1
#
_cell.length_a   1.000
_cell.length_b   1.000
_cell.length_c   1.000
_cell.angle_alpha   90.00
_cell.angle_beta   90.00
_cell.angle_gamma   90.00
#
_symmetry.space_group_name_H-M   'P 1'
#
loop_
_entity.id
_entity.type
_entity.pdbx_description
1 polymer ?
#
loop_
_entity_poly.entity_id
_entity_poly.type
_entity_poly.pdbx_seq_one_letter_code
_entity_poly.pdbx_strand_id
1 'polypeptide(L)'
;MHRGKSIPSILNNKNSKKSKNSPQIPATADEYLAAGVDFEEAGEKWRGGDAVKSTRFFIRAVNNYEEALKKFPNSFDLAYNKARVLYELTQYPKLAAQLPGALLDHLTTALEASRYALGLKQDNADILFNTAQVLTNPDPDPEEGRVLLSDASSQPPQDDRWATIVEPVTLDTLLDTLIAQLQTLATLCGLVNVDAGRGLAWIEEYSTPLIGQKLQDYLQGTTDREQEAGLAKSNFIAALADANFRVQRIDLGTYERVLNDAYSSLDLDDHPEGLCDKAEAFISYNASLRLNYDAAQSPDVSASRWKVLSAALDHLTKSFQTSLCG
;
A
#
# COMPACT_ATOMS: atom_id res chain seq x y z
N MET A 1 -74.75 33.50 37.18
CA MET A 1 -74.20 32.50 36.22
C MET A 1 -72.73 32.83 35.97
N HIS A 2 -71.89 31.79 35.76
CA HIS A 2 -70.41 31.78 35.65
C HIS A 2 -69.66 32.08 36.96
N ARG A 3 -69.15 31.11 37.75
CA ARG A 3 -68.23 29.96 37.53
C ARG A 3 -66.88 30.34 36.89
N GLY A 4 -65.82 30.27 37.70
CA GLY A 4 -64.42 30.23 37.26
C GLY A 4 -63.42 30.50 38.39
N LYS A 5 -63.17 29.50 39.26
CA LYS A 5 -62.22 29.56 40.37
C LYS A 5 -60.77 29.45 39.89
N SER A 6 -59.89 30.28 40.48
CA SER A 6 -58.43 30.10 40.47
C SER A 6 -58.01 28.88 41.28
N ILE A 7 -57.02 28.12 40.78
CA ILE A 7 -56.11 27.28 41.57
C ILE A 7 -54.71 27.41 40.94
N PRO A 8 -53.65 27.77 41.71
CA PRO A 8 -52.27 27.71 41.25
C PRO A 8 -51.73 26.28 41.44
N SER A 9 -51.22 25.65 40.37
CA SER A 9 -50.57 24.34 40.48
C SER A 9 -49.12 24.49 40.89
N ILE A 10 -48.89 24.09 42.13
CA ILE A 10 -47.63 23.84 42.82
C ILE A 10 -46.75 22.86 42.04
N LEU A 11 -45.45 23.22 41.99
CA LEU A 11 -44.27 22.35 41.88
C LEU A 11 -44.55 20.85 41.71
N ASN A 12 -44.22 20.31 40.55
CA ASN A 12 -43.67 18.95 40.51
C ASN A 12 -42.44 18.91 39.60
N ASN A 13 -41.30 18.99 40.27
CA ASN A 13 -39.98 18.72 39.75
C ASN A 13 -39.92 17.23 39.36
N LYS A 14 -40.05 16.93 38.05
CA LYS A 14 -39.54 15.69 37.48
C LYS A 14 -38.35 16.04 36.62
N ASN A 15 -37.18 16.08 37.25
CA ASN A 15 -35.90 15.83 36.60
C ASN A 15 -36.00 14.55 35.77
N SER A 16 -36.29 14.66 34.48
CA SER A 16 -35.94 13.60 33.54
C SER A 16 -34.42 13.68 33.37
N LYS A 17 -33.72 12.72 33.99
CA LYS A 17 -32.31 12.48 33.69
C LYS A 17 -32.20 12.23 32.18
N LYS A 18 -31.62 13.17 31.43
CA LYS A 18 -31.16 12.92 30.07
C LYS A 18 -30.21 11.72 30.12
N SER A 19 -30.58 10.65 29.44
CA SER A 19 -29.68 9.54 29.14
C SER A 19 -28.49 10.11 28.35
N LYS A 20 -27.27 9.78 28.77
CA LYS A 20 -26.02 10.32 28.21
C LYS A 20 -25.54 9.58 26.95
N ASN A 21 -26.36 8.72 26.34
CA ASN A 21 -25.96 7.80 25.26
C ASN A 21 -26.99 7.77 24.12
N SER A 22 -27.27 8.91 23.50
CA SER A 22 -27.78 8.91 22.13
C SER A 22 -26.61 9.30 21.24
N PRO A 23 -26.12 8.43 20.33
CA PRO A 23 -25.06 8.82 19.41
C PRO A 23 -25.55 10.02 18.60
N GLN A 24 -24.89 11.15 18.82
CA GLN A 24 -25.16 12.37 18.07
C GLN A 24 -24.73 12.09 16.62
N ILE A 25 -25.64 12.26 15.66
CA ILE A 25 -25.32 12.03 14.24
C ILE A 25 -24.22 13.04 13.87
N PRO A 26 -23.04 12.58 13.38
CA PRO A 26 -21.98 13.47 12.97
C PRO A 26 -22.47 14.48 11.91
N ALA A 27 -22.12 15.75 12.09
CA ALA A 27 -22.55 16.86 11.25
C ALA A 27 -21.40 17.46 10.43
N THR A 28 -20.16 17.31 10.87
CA THR A 28 -18.96 17.85 10.20
C THR A 28 -18.02 16.74 9.74
N ALA A 29 -17.12 17.04 8.79
CA ALA A 29 -16.12 16.08 8.34
C ALA A 29 -15.26 15.57 9.50
N ASP A 30 -14.88 16.44 10.44
CA ASP A 30 -14.07 16.08 11.62
C ASP A 30 -14.84 15.18 12.59
N GLU A 31 -16.14 15.41 12.79
CA GLU A 31 -16.99 14.55 13.63
C GLU A 31 -17.17 13.16 13.00
N TYR A 32 -17.32 13.11 11.67
CA TYR A 32 -17.34 11.85 10.93
C TYR A 32 -15.98 11.13 11.03
N LEU A 33 -14.88 11.86 10.90
CA LEU A 33 -13.53 11.31 11.03
C LEU A 33 -13.34 10.70 12.43
N ALA A 34 -13.66 11.46 13.49
CA ALA A 34 -13.57 11.00 14.87
C ALA A 34 -14.44 9.75 15.12
N ALA A 35 -15.68 9.74 14.64
CA ALA A 35 -16.55 8.58 14.76
C ALA A 35 -16.02 7.35 14.00
N GLY A 36 -15.39 7.56 12.85
CA GLY A 36 -14.71 6.51 12.09
C GLY A 36 -13.56 5.90 12.88
N VAL A 37 -12.68 6.74 13.42
CA VAL A 37 -11.55 6.32 14.27
C VAL A 37 -12.03 5.56 15.51
N ASP A 38 -13.10 6.01 16.17
CA ASP A 38 -13.69 5.30 17.31
C ASP A 38 -14.14 3.88 16.93
N PHE A 39 -14.69 3.69 15.73
CA PHE A 39 -15.04 2.35 15.23
C PHE A 39 -13.79 1.52 14.95
N GLU A 40 -12.74 2.09 14.39
CA GLU A 40 -11.48 1.38 14.14
C GLU A 40 -10.82 0.92 15.44
N GLU A 41 -10.68 1.82 16.42
CA GLU A 41 -10.14 1.46 17.74
C GLU A 41 -10.98 0.39 18.43
N ALA A 42 -12.30 0.43 18.24
CA ALA A 42 -13.18 -0.63 18.72
C ALA A 42 -12.89 -1.96 17.99
N GLY A 43 -12.66 -1.94 16.67
CA GLY A 43 -12.26 -3.10 15.89
C GLY A 43 -10.96 -3.72 16.38
N GLU A 44 -9.93 -2.89 16.57
CA GLU A 44 -8.61 -3.31 17.09
C GLU A 44 -8.72 -4.07 18.41
N LYS A 45 -9.56 -3.60 19.34
CA LYS A 45 -9.76 -4.24 20.65
C LYS A 45 -10.26 -5.68 20.53
N TRP A 46 -10.98 -6.04 19.46
CA TRP A 46 -11.50 -7.39 19.24
C TRP A 46 -10.61 -8.23 18.31
N ARG A 47 -9.59 -7.63 17.68
CA ARG A 47 -8.78 -8.26 16.62
C ARG A 47 -8.09 -9.55 17.04
N GLY A 48 -7.56 -9.60 18.26
CA GLY A 48 -6.90 -10.78 18.83
C GLY A 48 -7.85 -11.89 19.31
N GLY A 49 -9.17 -11.63 19.32
CA GLY A 49 -10.17 -12.56 19.84
C GLY A 49 -11.30 -12.80 18.83
N ASP A 50 -12.38 -12.02 18.94
CA ASP A 50 -13.57 -12.19 18.11
C ASP A 50 -13.42 -11.48 16.75
N ALA A 51 -12.94 -12.24 15.76
CA ALA A 51 -12.73 -11.77 14.39
C ALA A 51 -14.02 -11.23 13.74
N VAL A 52 -15.17 -11.88 13.96
CA VAL A 52 -16.47 -11.44 13.42
C VAL A 52 -16.83 -10.06 13.95
N LYS A 53 -16.64 -9.86 15.27
CA LYS A 53 -16.93 -8.59 15.92
C LYS A 53 -15.94 -7.51 15.52
N SER A 54 -14.66 -7.84 15.41
CA SER A 54 -13.61 -6.98 14.87
C SER A 54 -13.98 -6.49 13.47
N THR A 55 -14.25 -7.40 12.53
CA THR A 55 -14.64 -7.05 11.16
C THR A 55 -15.89 -6.18 11.12
N ARG A 56 -16.89 -6.45 11.97
CA ARG A 56 -18.11 -5.62 12.04
C ARG A 56 -17.83 -4.17 12.43
N PHE A 57 -16.85 -3.92 13.29
CA PHE A 57 -16.44 -2.57 13.65
C PHE A 57 -15.70 -1.87 12.51
N PHE A 58 -14.77 -2.54 11.82
CA PHE A 58 -14.13 -1.99 10.63
C PHE A 58 -15.12 -1.68 9.51
N ILE A 59 -16.09 -2.56 9.25
CA ILE A 59 -17.18 -2.27 8.28
C ILE A 59 -17.99 -1.04 8.69
N ARG A 60 -18.22 -0.81 9.99
CA ARG A 60 -18.88 0.41 10.48
C ARG A 60 -18.03 1.65 10.23
N ALA A 61 -16.71 1.56 10.42
CA ALA A 61 -15.79 2.64 10.07
C ALA A 61 -15.87 2.98 8.57
N VAL A 62 -15.77 1.98 7.70
CA VAL A 62 -15.89 2.14 6.24
C VAL A 62 -17.22 2.79 5.85
N ASN A 63 -18.35 2.26 6.33
CA ASN A 63 -19.68 2.82 6.04
C ASN A 63 -19.81 4.26 6.53
N ASN A 64 -19.24 4.58 7.70
CA ASN A 64 -19.22 5.93 8.24
C ASN A 64 -18.43 6.89 7.32
N TYR A 65 -17.24 6.48 6.84
CA TYR A 65 -16.47 7.26 5.89
C TYR A 65 -17.18 7.42 4.54
N GLU A 66 -17.86 6.39 4.05
CA GLU A 66 -18.65 6.46 2.82
C GLU A 66 -19.81 7.46 2.91
N GLU A 67 -20.56 7.42 4.00
CA GLU A 67 -21.63 8.39 4.25
C GLU A 67 -21.08 9.81 4.39
N ALA A 68 -19.91 9.96 5.02
CA ALA A 68 -19.24 11.25 5.15
C ALA A 68 -18.79 11.79 3.78
N LEU A 69 -18.20 10.97 2.92
CA LEU A 69 -17.71 11.36 1.60
C LEU A 69 -18.83 11.76 0.63
N LYS A 70 -20.06 11.26 0.82
CA LYS A 70 -21.24 11.78 0.09
C LYS A 70 -21.51 13.26 0.39
N LYS A 71 -21.18 13.72 1.60
CA LYS A 71 -21.38 15.11 2.06
C LYS A 71 -20.12 15.97 1.88
N PHE A 72 -18.95 15.36 2.04
CA PHE A 72 -17.65 16.03 2.03
C PHE A 72 -16.69 15.34 1.03
N PRO A 73 -17.01 15.36 -0.28
CA PRO A 73 -16.25 14.60 -1.29
C PRO A 73 -14.79 15.06 -1.43
N ASN A 74 -14.47 16.29 -1.05
CA ASN A 74 -13.09 16.80 -1.17
C ASN A 74 -12.26 16.59 0.12
N SER A 75 -12.78 15.83 1.09
CA SER A 75 -12.05 15.57 2.34
C SER A 75 -11.03 14.45 2.13
N PHE A 76 -9.75 14.82 2.06
CA PHE A 76 -8.65 13.88 1.95
C PHE A 76 -8.61 12.92 3.15
N ASP A 77 -8.76 13.40 4.38
CA ASP A 77 -8.63 12.56 5.58
C ASP A 77 -9.71 11.46 5.63
N LEU A 78 -10.94 11.76 5.20
CA LEU A 78 -12.01 10.77 5.09
C LEU A 78 -11.72 9.74 3.99
N ALA A 79 -11.23 10.19 2.83
CA ALA A 79 -10.88 9.32 1.71
C ALA A 79 -9.69 8.41 2.04
N TYR A 80 -8.64 8.97 2.65
CA TYR A 80 -7.44 8.26 3.08
C TYR A 80 -7.77 7.18 4.12
N ASN A 81 -8.53 7.51 5.17
CA ASN A 81 -8.86 6.54 6.20
C ASN A 81 -9.78 5.44 5.67
N LYS A 82 -10.74 5.76 4.78
CA LYS A 82 -11.52 4.73 4.07
C LYS A 82 -10.61 3.75 3.32
N ALA A 83 -9.69 4.29 2.51
CA ALA A 83 -8.78 3.47 1.71
C ALA A 83 -7.90 2.58 2.57
N ARG A 84 -7.32 3.13 3.64
CA ARG A 84 -6.49 2.38 4.59
C ARG A 84 -7.27 1.24 5.25
N VAL A 85 -8.45 1.49 5.80
CA VAL A 85 -9.24 0.45 6.48
C VAL A 85 -9.68 -0.66 5.53
N LEU A 86 -10.02 -0.31 4.28
CA LEU A 86 -10.35 -1.30 3.25
C LEU A 86 -9.17 -2.22 2.93
N TYR A 87 -7.97 -1.66 2.76
CA TYR A 87 -6.77 -2.46 2.54
C TYR A 87 -6.40 -3.28 3.78
N GLU A 88 -6.56 -2.71 4.97
CA GLU A 88 -6.27 -3.39 6.23
C GLU A 88 -7.12 -4.65 6.42
N LEU A 89 -8.42 -4.56 6.09
CA LEU A 89 -9.34 -5.69 6.10
C LEU A 89 -8.90 -6.86 5.21
N THR A 90 -8.17 -6.59 4.12
CA THR A 90 -7.65 -7.64 3.22
C THR A 90 -6.32 -8.23 3.69
N GLN A 91 -5.54 -7.51 4.50
CA GLN A 91 -4.22 -7.97 4.96
C GLN A 91 -4.28 -8.99 6.11
N TYR A 92 -5.39 -9.05 6.84
CA TYR A 92 -5.54 -9.96 7.97
C TYR A 92 -6.44 -11.15 7.58
N PRO A 93 -5.90 -12.38 7.39
CA PRO A 93 -6.66 -13.52 6.89
C PRO A 93 -7.94 -13.83 7.69
N LYS A 94 -7.88 -13.68 9.01
CA LYS A 94 -9.03 -13.90 9.89
C LYS A 94 -10.15 -12.88 9.68
N LEU A 95 -9.82 -11.64 9.33
CA LEU A 95 -10.80 -10.59 9.05
C LEU A 95 -11.33 -10.73 7.62
N ALA A 96 -10.43 -10.98 6.67
CA ALA A 96 -10.75 -11.23 5.26
C ALA A 96 -11.73 -12.41 5.10
N ALA A 97 -11.53 -13.50 5.86
CA ALA A 97 -12.42 -14.66 5.87
C ALA A 97 -13.86 -14.35 6.37
N GLN A 98 -14.09 -13.20 7.01
CA GLN A 98 -15.43 -12.76 7.43
C GLN A 98 -16.13 -11.90 6.37
N LEU A 99 -15.41 -11.49 5.33
CA LEU A 99 -15.95 -10.64 4.28
C LEU A 99 -16.66 -11.50 3.22
N PRO A 100 -17.81 -11.05 2.70
CA PRO A 100 -18.50 -11.75 1.63
C PRO A 100 -17.84 -11.48 0.28
N GLY A 101 -17.61 -12.51 -0.53
CA GLY A 101 -17.03 -12.38 -1.88
C GLY A 101 -15.56 -12.77 -1.95
N ALA A 102 -14.92 -12.56 -3.11
CA ALA A 102 -13.52 -12.93 -3.30
C ALA A 102 -12.57 -11.89 -2.70
N LEU A 103 -11.38 -12.29 -2.24
CA LEU A 103 -10.35 -11.37 -1.75
C LEU A 103 -9.99 -10.31 -2.79
N LEU A 104 -9.93 -10.70 -4.07
CA LEU A 104 -9.63 -9.82 -5.20
C LEU A 104 -10.65 -8.68 -5.36
N ASP A 105 -11.94 -8.92 -5.11
CA ASP A 105 -12.97 -7.88 -5.17
C ASP A 105 -12.73 -6.79 -4.12
N HIS A 106 -12.26 -7.21 -2.94
CA HIS A 106 -11.96 -6.30 -1.83
C HIS A 106 -10.67 -5.52 -2.08
N LEU A 107 -9.63 -6.16 -2.60
CA LEU A 107 -8.40 -5.50 -3.02
C LEU A 107 -8.68 -4.46 -4.12
N THR A 108 -9.54 -4.79 -5.09
CA THR A 108 -9.99 -3.85 -6.12
C THR A 108 -10.73 -2.66 -5.51
N THR A 109 -11.63 -2.90 -4.56
CA THR A 109 -12.34 -1.84 -3.83
C THR A 109 -11.38 -0.94 -3.04
N ALA A 110 -10.37 -1.52 -2.38
CA ALA A 110 -9.33 -0.78 -1.66
C ALA A 110 -8.47 0.06 -2.63
N LEU A 111 -8.15 -0.47 -3.81
CA LEU A 111 -7.40 0.24 -4.84
C LEU A 111 -8.18 1.44 -5.40
N GLU A 112 -9.47 1.26 -5.69
CA GLU A 112 -10.34 2.35 -6.14
C GLU A 112 -10.45 3.46 -5.09
N ALA A 113 -10.62 3.10 -3.82
CA ALA A 113 -10.63 4.06 -2.72
C ALA A 113 -9.28 4.80 -2.59
N SER A 114 -8.17 4.07 -2.77
CA SER A 114 -6.82 4.65 -2.73
C SER A 114 -6.58 5.63 -3.88
N ARG A 115 -6.99 5.27 -5.10
CA ARG A 115 -6.95 6.16 -6.28
C ARG A 115 -7.79 7.41 -6.09
N TYR A 116 -8.95 7.30 -5.46
CA TYR A 116 -9.80 8.44 -5.13
C TYR A 116 -9.09 9.40 -4.16
N ALA A 117 -8.53 8.89 -3.07
CA ALA A 117 -7.78 9.69 -2.11
C ALA A 117 -6.52 10.33 -2.73
N LEU A 118 -5.81 9.59 -3.59
CA LEU A 118 -4.66 10.09 -4.35
C LEU A 118 -5.05 11.23 -5.30
N GLY A 119 -6.23 11.14 -5.93
CA GLY A 119 -6.78 12.21 -6.77
C GLY A 119 -7.04 13.52 -6.01
N LEU A 120 -7.34 13.45 -4.72
CA LEU A 120 -7.53 14.64 -3.86
C LEU A 120 -6.20 15.26 -3.42
N LYS A 121 -5.17 14.45 -3.17
CA LYS A 121 -3.85 14.91 -2.70
C LYS A 121 -2.73 14.03 -3.24
N GLN A 122 -2.26 14.37 -4.44
CA GLN A 122 -1.28 13.59 -5.19
C GLN A 122 0.13 13.57 -4.59
N ASP A 123 0.45 14.52 -3.71
CA ASP A 123 1.79 14.69 -3.11
C ASP A 123 1.92 14.07 -1.71
N ASN A 124 0.85 13.43 -1.19
CA ASN A 124 0.90 12.82 0.13
C ASN A 124 1.61 11.46 0.05
N ALA A 125 2.75 11.34 0.74
CA ALA A 125 3.58 10.13 0.75
C ALA A 125 2.85 8.90 1.31
N ASP A 126 1.98 9.09 2.31
CA ASP A 126 1.28 7.99 2.97
C ASP A 126 0.26 7.32 2.05
N ILE A 127 -0.56 8.08 1.32
CA ILE A 127 -1.53 7.51 0.38
C ILE A 127 -0.82 6.86 -0.80
N LEU A 128 0.28 7.45 -1.24
CA LEU A 128 1.13 6.94 -2.30
C LEU A 128 1.71 5.57 -1.93
N PHE A 129 2.27 5.44 -0.73
CA PHE A 129 2.78 4.18 -0.19
C PHE A 129 1.67 3.14 -0.02
N ASN A 130 0.54 3.51 0.59
CA ASN A 130 -0.59 2.60 0.77
C ASN A 130 -1.16 2.12 -0.58
N THR A 131 -1.23 3.01 -1.58
CA THR A 131 -1.67 2.64 -2.94
C THR A 131 -0.70 1.65 -3.57
N ALA A 132 0.60 1.87 -3.43
CA ALA A 132 1.62 0.96 -3.93
C ALA A 132 1.52 -0.41 -3.23
N GLN A 133 1.31 -0.46 -1.91
CA GLN A 133 1.10 -1.71 -1.18
C GLN A 133 -0.12 -2.49 -1.70
N VAL A 134 -1.23 -1.81 -2.02
CA VAL A 134 -2.40 -2.46 -2.62
C VAL A 134 -2.06 -3.08 -3.99
N LEU A 135 -1.21 -2.41 -4.78
CA LEU A 135 -0.81 -2.88 -6.11
C LEU A 135 0.23 -4.01 -6.09
N THR A 136 1.01 -4.14 -5.02
CA THR A 136 2.06 -5.17 -4.90
C THR A 136 1.56 -6.48 -4.29
N ASN A 137 0.33 -6.52 -3.72
CA ASN A 137 -0.21 -7.78 -3.24
C ASN A 137 -0.45 -8.74 -4.43
N PRO A 138 0.19 -9.93 -4.44
CA PRO A 138 0.03 -10.87 -5.54
C PRO A 138 -1.44 -11.29 -5.63
N ASP A 139 -1.93 -11.33 -6.86
CA ASP A 139 -3.23 -11.91 -7.23
C ASP A 139 -3.31 -13.31 -6.58
N PRO A 140 -4.26 -13.58 -5.66
CA PRO A 140 -4.39 -14.91 -5.10
C PRO A 140 -4.83 -15.85 -6.23
N ASP A 141 -3.96 -16.79 -6.58
CA ASP A 141 -4.21 -17.83 -7.59
C ASP A 141 -5.61 -18.44 -7.36
N PRO A 142 -6.52 -18.42 -8.35
CA PRO A 142 -7.94 -18.76 -8.16
C PRO A 142 -8.23 -20.22 -7.77
N GLU A 143 -7.23 -21.08 -7.62
CA GLU A 143 -7.39 -22.51 -7.34
C GLU A 143 -7.52 -22.87 -5.84
N GLU A 144 -7.08 -22.03 -4.89
CA GLU A 144 -7.12 -22.38 -3.44
C GLU A 144 -8.45 -22.04 -2.71
N GLY A 145 -9.46 -21.53 -3.44
CA GLY A 145 -10.73 -21.09 -2.86
C GLY A 145 -11.82 -22.16 -2.69
N ARG A 146 -11.60 -23.44 -3.03
CA ARG A 146 -12.65 -24.48 -2.92
C ARG A 146 -12.42 -25.44 -1.78
N VAL A 147 -12.72 -24.99 -0.55
CA VAL A 147 -13.08 -25.94 0.52
C VAL A 147 -14.54 -26.31 0.34
N LEU A 148 -14.78 -27.53 -0.16
CA LEU A 148 -16.10 -28.14 -0.26
C LEU A 148 -16.69 -28.33 1.14
N LEU A 149 -17.85 -27.71 1.37
CA LEU A 149 -18.70 -27.98 2.52
C LEU A 149 -19.30 -29.39 2.38
N SER A 150 -18.97 -30.30 3.29
CA SER A 150 -19.79 -31.48 3.54
C SER A 150 -20.06 -31.68 5.02
N ASP A 151 -21.36 -31.74 5.28
CA ASP A 151 -22.10 -32.34 6.38
C ASP A 151 -22.09 -31.71 7.77
N ALA A 152 -23.23 -31.07 8.04
CA ALA A 152 -23.78 -30.80 9.35
C ALA A 152 -23.99 -32.09 10.15
N SER A 153 -23.36 -32.18 11.31
CA SER A 153 -23.97 -32.87 12.45
C SER A 153 -23.66 -32.09 13.74
N SER A 154 -24.74 -31.90 14.50
CA SER A 154 -24.88 -31.01 15.65
C SER A 154 -24.23 -31.55 16.93
N GLN A 155 -23.35 -30.76 17.55
CA GLN A 155 -22.96 -30.86 18.96
C GLN A 155 -22.78 -29.46 19.60
N PRO A 156 -23.06 -29.28 20.91
CA PRO A 156 -23.09 -27.97 21.57
C PRO A 156 -21.67 -27.41 21.80
N PRO A 157 -21.52 -26.08 21.99
CA PRO A 157 -20.22 -25.42 21.92
C PRO A 157 -19.35 -25.81 23.12
N GLN A 158 -18.28 -26.57 22.86
CA GLN A 158 -17.13 -26.61 23.76
C GLN A 158 -16.31 -25.34 23.52
N ASP A 159 -15.76 -24.79 24.59
CA ASP A 159 -14.82 -23.67 24.55
C ASP A 159 -13.61 -24.00 23.67
N ASP A 160 -13.70 -23.65 22.39
CA ASP A 160 -12.59 -23.71 21.44
C ASP A 160 -11.56 -22.65 21.83
N ARG A 161 -10.60 -23.04 22.67
CA ARG A 161 -9.34 -22.32 22.85
C ARG A 161 -8.44 -22.63 21.67
N TRP A 162 -8.64 -21.92 20.57
CA TRP A 162 -7.78 -21.98 19.40
C TRP A 162 -6.52 -21.16 19.66
N ALA A 163 -5.40 -21.83 19.98
CA ALA A 163 -4.09 -21.22 19.90
C ALA A 163 -3.77 -21.03 18.41
N THR A 164 -3.69 -19.79 17.95
CA THR A 164 -3.13 -19.51 16.63
C THR A 164 -1.64 -19.83 16.72
N ILE A 165 -1.19 -20.85 16.00
CA ILE A 165 0.24 -21.09 15.82
C ILE A 165 0.73 -19.91 14.98
N VAL A 166 1.31 -18.91 15.64
CA VAL A 166 2.03 -17.83 14.96
C VAL A 166 3.35 -18.45 14.53
N GLU A 167 3.54 -18.60 13.22
CA GLU A 167 4.83 -19.02 12.69
C GLU A 167 5.91 -18.06 13.22
N PRO A 168 7.07 -18.59 13.65
CA PRO A 168 8.13 -17.74 14.16
C PRO A 168 8.58 -16.80 13.04
N VAL A 169 8.70 -15.51 13.36
CA VAL A 169 9.36 -14.55 12.46
C VAL A 169 10.81 -15.01 12.25
N THR A 170 11.16 -15.32 11.01
CA THR A 170 12.50 -15.76 10.61
C THR A 170 13.20 -14.63 9.85
N LEU A 171 14.51 -14.78 9.62
CA LEU A 171 15.23 -13.84 8.76
C LEU A 171 14.74 -13.92 7.31
N ASP A 172 14.32 -15.10 6.84
CA ASP A 172 13.66 -15.25 5.54
C ASP A 172 12.36 -14.44 5.46
N THR A 173 11.45 -14.56 6.43
CA THR A 173 10.17 -13.81 6.36
C THR A 173 10.37 -12.31 6.52
N LEU A 174 11.41 -11.88 7.25
CA LEU A 174 11.83 -10.47 7.31
C LEU A 174 12.46 -9.99 6.01
N LEU A 175 13.23 -10.84 5.33
CA LEU A 175 13.82 -10.54 4.03
C LEU A 175 12.76 -10.45 2.94
N ASP A 176 11.80 -11.37 2.90
CA ASP A 176 10.64 -11.33 1.98
C ASP A 176 9.87 -10.02 2.15
N THR A 177 9.62 -9.63 3.40
CA THR A 177 8.96 -8.35 3.71
C THR A 177 9.79 -7.17 3.21
N LEU A 178 11.12 -7.20 3.38
CA LEU A 178 12.00 -6.13 2.92
C LEU A 178 12.06 -6.04 1.39
N ILE A 179 12.13 -7.18 0.70
CA ILE A 179 12.10 -7.26 -0.77
C ILE A 179 10.79 -6.68 -1.29
N ALA A 180 9.65 -7.09 -0.72
CA ALA A 180 8.34 -6.54 -1.05
C ALA A 180 8.29 -5.02 -0.81
N GLN A 181 8.86 -4.52 0.30
CA GLN A 181 8.97 -3.09 0.56
C GLN A 181 9.79 -2.36 -0.52
N LEU A 182 10.93 -2.91 -0.95
CA LEU A 182 11.75 -2.31 -2.01
C LEU A 182 10.99 -2.28 -3.35
N GLN A 183 10.30 -3.36 -3.71
CA GLN A 183 9.47 -3.43 -4.91
C GLN A 183 8.34 -2.39 -4.87
N THR A 184 7.63 -2.27 -3.74
CA THR A 184 6.60 -1.25 -3.53
C THR A 184 7.16 0.16 -3.68
N LEU A 185 8.33 0.45 -3.10
CA LEU A 185 8.97 1.76 -3.24
C LEU A 185 9.41 2.04 -4.68
N ALA A 186 9.84 1.02 -5.43
CA ALA A 186 10.18 1.15 -6.85
C ALA A 186 8.94 1.52 -7.68
N THR A 187 7.82 0.84 -7.47
CA THR A 187 6.52 1.18 -8.09
C THR A 187 6.12 2.61 -7.73
N LEU A 188 6.30 2.99 -6.46
CA LEU A 188 5.96 4.32 -6.00
C LEU A 188 6.78 5.41 -6.70
N CYS A 189 8.08 5.18 -6.94
CA CYS A 189 8.91 6.12 -7.72
C CYS A 189 8.34 6.38 -9.12
N GLY A 190 7.69 5.39 -9.75
CA GLY A 190 6.98 5.57 -11.02
C GLY A 190 5.78 6.50 -10.93
N LEU A 191 5.06 6.47 -9.81
CA LEU A 191 3.82 7.22 -9.56
C LEU A 191 4.03 8.67 -9.11
N VAL A 192 5.17 8.97 -8.49
CA VAL A 192 5.53 10.33 -8.06
C VAL A 192 5.65 11.23 -9.30
N ASN A 193 4.86 12.31 -9.33
CA ASN A 193 4.91 13.33 -10.37
C ASN A 193 5.79 14.55 -9.97
N VAL A 194 6.03 15.46 -10.91
CA VAL A 194 6.92 16.64 -10.79
C VAL A 194 6.65 17.52 -9.55
N ASP A 195 5.40 17.61 -9.10
CA ASP A 195 5.01 18.41 -7.93
C ASP A 195 5.18 17.69 -6.57
N ALA A 196 5.55 16.40 -6.57
CA ALA A 196 5.60 15.56 -5.37
C ALA A 196 6.97 15.57 -4.65
N GLY A 197 7.65 16.73 -4.62
CA GLY A 197 8.99 16.87 -4.02
C GLY A 197 9.10 16.36 -2.56
N ARG A 198 8.01 16.41 -1.78
CA ARG A 198 7.97 15.83 -0.43
C ARG A 198 7.87 14.30 -0.43
N GLY A 199 7.22 13.71 -1.42
CA GLY A 199 7.09 12.26 -1.58
C GLY A 199 8.45 11.59 -1.82
N LEU A 200 9.29 12.17 -2.68
CA LEU A 200 10.63 11.62 -2.95
C LEU A 200 11.57 11.71 -1.75
N ALA A 201 11.55 12.82 -1.02
CA ALA A 201 12.36 12.96 0.19
C ALA A 201 11.99 11.88 1.24
N TRP A 202 10.70 11.57 1.38
CA TRP A 202 10.24 10.50 2.25
C TRP A 202 10.70 9.11 1.78
N ILE A 203 10.63 8.81 0.46
CA ILE A 203 11.11 7.54 -0.10
C ILE A 203 12.61 7.35 0.19
N GLU A 204 13.41 8.40 0.03
CA GLU A 204 14.85 8.39 0.35
C GLU A 204 15.10 8.13 1.84
N GLU A 205 14.41 8.87 2.72
CA GLU A 205 14.54 8.73 4.17
C GLU A 205 14.11 7.34 4.66
N TYR A 206 12.99 6.84 4.15
CA TYR A 206 12.43 5.53 4.53
C TYR A 206 13.31 4.37 4.05
N SER A 207 13.82 4.44 2.81
CA SER A 207 14.64 3.37 2.21
C SER A 207 16.07 3.30 2.75
N THR A 208 16.61 4.42 3.27
CA THR A 208 17.99 4.49 3.80
C THR A 208 18.32 3.37 4.79
N PRO A 209 17.56 3.15 5.88
CA PRO A 209 17.83 2.06 6.82
C PRO A 209 17.53 0.66 6.26
N LEU A 210 16.62 0.55 5.27
CA LEU A 210 16.33 -0.73 4.62
C LEU A 210 17.56 -1.23 3.86
N ILE A 211 18.18 -0.35 3.06
CA ILE A 211 19.29 -0.70 2.17
C ILE A 211 20.63 -0.65 2.90
N GLY A 212 20.82 0.35 3.75
CA GLY A 212 22.10 0.61 4.42
C GLY A 212 22.41 -0.33 5.58
N GLN A 213 21.39 -1.01 6.12
CA GLN A 213 21.56 -1.87 7.30
C GLN A 213 20.73 -3.15 7.20
N LYS A 214 19.39 -3.06 7.21
CA LYS A 214 18.53 -4.23 7.39
C LYS A 214 18.71 -5.31 6.33
N LEU A 215 18.87 -4.91 5.07
CA LEU A 215 19.12 -5.84 3.97
C LEU A 215 20.35 -6.71 4.24
N GLN A 216 21.46 -6.11 4.71
CA GLN A 216 22.68 -6.86 5.01
C GLN A 216 22.51 -7.75 6.24
N ASP A 217 21.85 -7.22 7.29
CA ASP A 217 21.60 -7.96 8.53
C ASP A 217 20.74 -9.22 8.27
N TYR A 218 19.74 -9.12 7.39
CA TYR A 218 18.87 -10.25 7.06
C TYR A 218 19.58 -11.25 6.13
N LEU A 219 20.31 -10.76 5.13
CA LEU A 219 21.09 -11.63 4.23
C LEU A 219 22.13 -12.47 4.97
N GLN A 220 22.76 -11.95 6.04
CA GLN A 220 23.77 -12.69 6.79
C GLN A 220 23.25 -14.00 7.40
N GLY A 221 21.95 -14.10 7.66
CA GLY A 221 21.34 -15.31 8.24
C GLY A 221 20.39 -16.06 7.30
N THR A 222 20.36 -15.71 6.02
CA THR A 222 19.66 -16.44 4.95
C THR A 222 20.68 -17.07 3.99
N THR A 223 20.28 -18.05 3.18
CA THR A 223 21.16 -18.73 2.22
C THR A 223 20.58 -18.59 0.81
N ASP A 224 21.42 -18.30 -0.18
CA ASP A 224 21.07 -18.25 -1.61
C ASP A 224 19.98 -17.22 -1.98
N ARG A 225 19.86 -16.13 -1.23
CA ARG A 225 18.87 -15.05 -1.45
C ARG A 225 19.49 -13.75 -1.95
N GLU A 226 20.81 -13.69 -2.11
CA GLU A 226 21.58 -12.49 -2.44
C GLU A 226 21.20 -11.92 -3.81
N GLN A 227 20.93 -12.80 -4.78
CA GLN A 227 20.60 -12.40 -6.15
C GLN A 227 19.21 -11.76 -6.22
N GLU A 228 18.20 -12.37 -5.60
CA GLU A 228 16.83 -11.84 -5.53
C GLU A 228 16.78 -10.50 -4.79
N ALA A 229 17.36 -10.45 -3.58
CA ALA A 229 17.36 -9.24 -2.77
C ALA A 229 18.20 -8.12 -3.42
N GLY A 230 19.30 -8.50 -4.07
CA GLY A 230 20.14 -7.60 -4.86
C GLY A 230 19.40 -7.03 -6.06
N LEU A 231 18.59 -7.82 -6.76
CA LEU A 231 17.79 -7.37 -7.89
C LEU A 231 16.70 -6.38 -7.44
N ALA A 232 15.95 -6.69 -6.39
CA ALA A 232 14.94 -5.80 -5.82
C ALA A 232 15.53 -4.44 -5.41
N LYS A 233 16.71 -4.44 -4.76
CA LYS A 233 17.47 -3.23 -4.43
C LYS A 233 17.87 -2.45 -5.70
N SER A 234 18.39 -3.14 -6.71
CA SER A 234 18.86 -2.51 -7.95
C SER A 234 17.73 -1.81 -8.69
N ASN A 235 16.58 -2.48 -8.80
CA ASN A 235 15.37 -1.95 -9.41
C ASN A 235 14.85 -0.71 -8.66
N PHE A 236 14.83 -0.77 -7.32
CA PHE A 236 14.47 0.40 -6.51
C PHE A 236 15.43 1.58 -6.70
N ILE A 237 16.75 1.35 -6.67
CA ILE A 237 17.75 2.40 -6.88
C ILE A 237 17.60 3.04 -8.27
N ALA A 238 17.40 2.23 -9.31
CA ALA A 238 17.20 2.73 -10.66
C ALA A 238 15.91 3.56 -10.78
N ALA A 239 14.80 3.09 -10.19
CA ALA A 239 13.52 3.80 -10.18
C ALA A 239 13.60 5.13 -9.40
N LEU A 240 14.29 5.14 -8.26
CA LEU A 240 14.50 6.35 -7.46
C LEU A 240 15.37 7.39 -8.18
N ALA A 241 16.40 6.94 -8.89
CA ALA A 241 17.25 7.82 -9.70
C ALA A 241 16.46 8.45 -10.86
N ASP A 242 15.66 7.63 -11.56
CA ASP A 242 14.76 8.11 -12.60
C ASP A 242 13.78 9.18 -12.07
N ALA A 243 13.12 8.90 -10.95
CA ALA A 243 12.17 9.84 -10.35
C ALA A 243 12.84 11.15 -9.90
N ASN A 244 14.02 11.07 -9.27
CA ASN A 244 14.79 12.26 -8.90
C ASN A 244 15.24 13.06 -10.13
N PHE A 245 15.61 12.41 -11.22
CA PHE A 245 15.99 13.08 -12.46
C PHE A 245 14.78 13.77 -13.11
N ARG A 246 13.61 13.11 -13.17
CA ARG A 246 12.36 13.69 -13.70
C ARG A 246 11.96 15.00 -12.99
N VAL A 247 12.25 15.10 -11.69
CA VAL A 247 11.97 16.31 -10.89
C VAL A 247 13.17 17.25 -10.76
N GLN A 248 14.24 17.04 -11.54
CA GLN A 248 15.46 17.86 -11.57
C GLN A 248 16.21 17.96 -10.24
N ARG A 249 16.09 16.95 -9.36
CA ARG A 249 16.87 16.86 -8.10
C ARG A 249 18.30 16.34 -8.32
N ILE A 250 18.54 15.62 -9.41
CA ILE A 250 19.87 15.15 -9.82
C ILE A 250 20.16 15.53 -11.27
N ASP A 251 21.44 15.71 -11.59
CA ASP A 251 21.89 15.93 -12.97
C ASP A 251 22.02 14.61 -13.75
N LEU A 252 22.22 14.74 -15.07
CA LEU A 252 22.38 13.61 -15.98
C LEU A 252 23.55 12.69 -15.61
N GLY A 253 24.71 13.26 -15.27
CA GLY A 253 25.90 12.47 -14.96
C GLY A 253 25.74 11.65 -13.67
N THR A 254 24.97 12.18 -12.71
CA THR A 254 24.58 11.47 -11.50
C THR A 254 23.59 10.36 -11.82
N TYR A 255 22.58 10.60 -12.67
CA TYR A 255 21.65 9.56 -13.07
C TYR A 255 22.36 8.41 -13.80
N GLU A 256 23.24 8.71 -14.77
CA GLU A 256 24.01 7.70 -15.51
C GLU A 256 24.89 6.86 -14.58
N ARG A 257 25.57 7.49 -13.61
CA ARG A 257 26.42 6.78 -12.66
C ARG A 257 25.62 5.83 -11.79
N VAL A 258 24.54 6.31 -11.18
CA VAL A 258 23.67 5.50 -10.32
C VAL A 258 23.08 4.32 -11.07
N LEU A 259 22.63 4.54 -12.32
CA LEU A 259 22.04 3.48 -13.14
C LEU A 259 23.05 2.39 -13.51
N ASN A 260 24.29 2.76 -13.85
CA ASN A 260 25.35 1.79 -14.13
C ASN A 260 25.78 1.03 -12.86
N ASP A 261 25.91 1.73 -11.74
CA ASP A 261 26.35 1.14 -10.49
C ASP A 261 25.29 0.17 -9.91
N ALA A 262 24.00 0.48 -10.07
CA ALA A 262 22.89 -0.28 -9.50
C ALA A 262 22.96 -1.78 -9.80
N TYR A 263 23.23 -2.16 -11.05
CA TYR A 263 23.27 -3.57 -11.48
C TYR A 263 24.68 -4.15 -11.53
N SER A 264 25.71 -3.36 -11.21
CA SER A 264 27.12 -3.73 -11.45
C SER A 264 27.62 -4.91 -10.61
N SER A 265 27.01 -5.13 -9.44
CA SER A 265 27.37 -6.21 -8.53
C SER A 265 26.59 -7.51 -8.76
N LEU A 266 25.64 -7.54 -9.69
CA LEU A 266 24.82 -8.71 -9.97
C LEU A 266 25.38 -9.49 -11.15
N ASP A 267 25.41 -10.82 -11.01
CA ASP A 267 25.57 -11.70 -12.16
C ASP A 267 24.19 -11.92 -12.79
N LEU A 268 24.00 -11.36 -13.98
CA LEU A 268 22.72 -11.42 -14.71
C LEU A 268 22.81 -12.28 -15.97
N ASP A 269 23.97 -12.88 -16.24
CA ASP A 269 24.22 -13.46 -17.57
C ASP A 269 23.27 -14.61 -17.91
N ASP A 270 22.86 -15.39 -16.91
CA ASP A 270 21.89 -16.47 -17.03
C ASP A 270 20.62 -16.18 -16.20
N HIS A 271 20.28 -14.91 -15.97
CA HIS A 271 19.15 -14.50 -15.13
C HIS A 271 18.12 -13.66 -15.91
N PRO A 272 17.14 -14.31 -16.58
CA PRO A 272 16.21 -13.65 -17.51
C PRO A 272 15.46 -12.44 -16.93
N GLU A 273 14.92 -12.57 -15.72
CA GLU A 273 14.17 -11.49 -15.06
C GLU A 273 15.05 -10.25 -14.85
N GLY A 274 16.19 -10.41 -14.18
CA GLY A 274 17.15 -9.31 -14.01
C GLY A 274 17.70 -8.71 -15.31
N LEU A 275 17.83 -9.47 -16.41
CA LEU A 275 18.13 -8.92 -17.72
C LEU A 275 16.99 -8.03 -18.25
N CYS A 276 15.74 -8.46 -18.09
CA CYS A 276 14.55 -7.67 -18.43
C CYS A 276 14.48 -6.39 -17.59
N ASP A 277 14.64 -6.50 -16.27
CA ASP A 277 14.54 -5.37 -15.35
C ASP A 277 15.59 -4.30 -15.65
N LYS A 278 16.83 -4.73 -15.91
CA LYS A 278 17.92 -3.82 -16.31
C LYS A 278 17.61 -3.13 -17.64
N ALA A 279 17.03 -3.86 -18.60
CA ALA A 279 16.60 -3.27 -19.86
C ALA A 279 15.47 -2.24 -19.67
N GLU A 280 14.50 -2.52 -18.79
CA GLU A 280 13.42 -1.59 -18.45
C GLU A 280 13.94 -0.31 -17.78
N ALA A 281 14.93 -0.42 -16.89
CA ALA A 281 15.61 0.73 -16.30
C ALA A 281 16.31 1.59 -17.37
N PHE A 282 16.94 0.96 -18.36
CA PHE A 282 17.57 1.65 -19.50
C PHE A 282 16.55 2.31 -20.44
N ILE A 283 15.37 1.71 -20.62
CA ILE A 283 14.26 2.30 -21.38
C ILE A 283 13.71 3.52 -20.64
N SER A 284 13.52 3.42 -19.32
CA SER A 284 13.05 4.53 -18.47
C SER A 284 14.01 5.72 -18.52
N TYR A 285 15.32 5.48 -18.39
CA TYR A 285 16.35 6.51 -18.59
C TYR A 285 16.18 7.23 -19.93
N ASN A 286 16.01 6.47 -21.01
CA ASN A 286 15.81 7.04 -22.34
C ASN A 286 14.53 7.86 -22.49
N ALA A 287 13.46 7.46 -21.81
CA ALA A 287 12.19 8.18 -21.78
C ALA A 287 12.33 9.51 -21.03
N SER A 288 12.94 9.49 -19.84
CA SER A 288 13.14 10.67 -18.99
C SER A 288 14.06 11.70 -19.64
N LEU A 289 15.14 11.27 -20.30
CA LEU A 289 16.01 12.16 -21.07
C LEU A 289 15.29 12.82 -22.24
N ARG A 290 14.37 12.11 -22.92
CA ARG A 290 13.57 12.68 -24.02
C ARG A 290 12.65 13.79 -23.53
N LEU A 291 12.09 13.63 -22.34
CA LEU A 291 11.15 14.58 -21.75
C LEU A 291 11.87 15.80 -21.15
N ASN A 292 13.15 15.67 -20.80
CA ASN A 292 13.99 16.77 -20.40
C ASN A 292 14.49 17.55 -21.63
N TYR A 293 13.85 18.69 -21.92
CA TYR A 293 14.13 19.49 -23.13
C TYR A 293 15.60 19.93 -23.25
N ASP A 294 16.22 20.33 -22.15
CA ASP A 294 17.62 20.79 -22.14
C ASP A 294 18.58 19.63 -22.44
N ALA A 295 18.32 18.46 -21.86
CA ALA A 295 19.10 17.25 -22.16
C ALA A 295 18.88 16.78 -23.61
N ALA A 296 17.64 16.83 -24.10
CA ALA A 296 17.28 16.35 -25.43
C ALA A 296 17.94 17.14 -26.58
N GLN A 297 18.34 18.39 -26.36
CA GLN A 297 19.02 19.21 -27.37
C GLN A 297 20.52 18.96 -27.47
N SER A 298 21.12 18.24 -26.53
CA SER A 298 22.56 17.94 -26.55
C SER A 298 22.87 16.79 -27.52
N PRO A 299 23.77 16.99 -28.51
CA PRO A 299 24.19 15.93 -29.43
C PRO A 299 24.81 14.72 -28.72
N ASP A 300 25.58 14.96 -27.64
CA ASP A 300 26.22 13.89 -26.86
C ASP A 300 25.18 13.02 -26.13
N VAL A 301 24.06 13.61 -25.72
CA VAL A 301 22.93 12.91 -25.12
C VAL A 301 22.26 11.98 -26.13
N SER A 302 22.16 12.38 -27.39
CA SER A 302 21.59 11.52 -28.43
C SER A 302 22.43 10.26 -28.67
N ALA A 303 23.76 10.38 -28.67
CA ALA A 303 24.67 9.25 -28.79
C ALA A 303 24.61 8.32 -27.55
N SER A 304 24.57 8.90 -26.34
CA SER A 304 24.41 8.15 -25.08
C SER A 304 23.10 7.36 -25.08
N ARG A 305 21.98 8.00 -25.43
CA ARG A 305 20.66 7.38 -25.54
C ARG A 305 20.65 6.19 -26.48
N TRP A 306 21.20 6.35 -27.69
CA TRP A 306 21.30 5.27 -28.66
C TRP A 306 22.09 4.07 -28.10
N LYS A 307 23.26 4.32 -27.51
CA LYS A 307 24.09 3.28 -26.89
C LYS A 307 23.33 2.51 -25.80
N VAL A 308 22.64 3.22 -24.91
CA VAL A 308 21.88 2.62 -23.80
C VAL A 308 20.68 1.81 -24.32
N LEU A 309 19.97 2.29 -25.35
CA LEU A 309 18.89 1.55 -26.01
C LEU A 309 19.39 0.29 -26.72
N SER A 310 20.53 0.35 -27.40
CA SER A 310 21.14 -0.84 -28.00
C SER A 310 21.48 -1.88 -26.93
N ALA A 311 22.06 -1.44 -25.80
CA ALA A 311 22.31 -2.34 -24.68
C ALA A 311 21.01 -2.94 -24.14
N ALA A 312 19.93 -2.17 -23.96
CA ALA A 312 18.64 -2.70 -23.51
C ALA A 312 18.09 -3.79 -24.45
N LEU A 313 18.19 -3.58 -25.77
CA LEU A 313 17.81 -4.58 -26.77
C LEU A 313 18.64 -5.87 -26.66
N ASP A 314 19.94 -5.74 -26.43
CA ASP A 314 20.82 -6.90 -26.24
C ASP A 314 20.43 -7.71 -25.00
N HIS A 315 20.15 -7.05 -23.86
CA HIS A 315 19.70 -7.73 -22.63
C HIS A 315 18.36 -8.45 -22.84
N LEU A 316 17.37 -7.81 -23.50
CA LEU A 316 16.07 -8.45 -23.80
C LEU A 316 16.24 -9.66 -24.74
N THR A 317 17.12 -9.54 -25.74
CA THR A 317 17.41 -10.64 -26.68
C THR A 317 18.04 -11.81 -25.95
N LYS A 318 19.01 -11.52 -25.06
CA LYS A 318 19.66 -12.54 -24.24
C LYS A 318 18.67 -13.20 -23.28
N SER A 319 17.85 -12.42 -22.58
CA SER A 319 16.78 -12.93 -21.70
C SER A 319 15.87 -13.90 -22.43
N PHE A 320 15.43 -13.54 -23.65
CA PHE A 320 14.56 -14.39 -24.45
C PHE A 320 15.23 -15.71 -24.82
N GLN A 321 16.52 -15.70 -25.16
CA GLN A 321 17.29 -16.89 -25.47
C GLN A 321 17.46 -17.79 -24.24
N THR A 322 17.81 -17.21 -23.09
CA THR A 322 17.99 -17.97 -21.83
C THR A 322 16.69 -18.61 -21.35
N SER A 323 15.55 -17.92 -21.48
CA SER A 323 14.23 -18.47 -21.11
C SER A 323 13.75 -19.60 -22.02
N LEU A 324 14.28 -19.74 -23.23
CA LEU A 324 13.94 -20.84 -24.15
C LEU A 324 14.83 -22.08 -23.97
N CYS A 325 15.96 -21.97 -23.27
CA CYS A 325 16.93 -23.04 -23.09
C CYS A 325 16.93 -23.68 -21.69
N GLY A 326 16.24 -23.08 -20.71
CA GLY A 326 15.98 -23.65 -19.38
C GLY A 326 14.68 -24.43 -19.33
#